data_AF-A0A220U5G4-F1
#
_entry.id   AF-A0A220U5G4-F1
#
_cell.length_a   1.000
_cell.length_b   1.000
_cell.length_c   1.000
_cell.angle_alpha   90.00
_cell.angle_beta   90.00
_cell.angle_gamma   90.00
#
_symmetry.space_group_name_H-M   'P 1'
#
loop_
_entity.id
_entity.type
_entity.pdbx_description
1 polymer ?
#
loop_
_entity_poly.entity_id
_entity_poly.type
_entity_poly.pdbx_seq_one_letter_code
_entity_poly.pdbx_strand_id
1 'polypeptide(L)'
;MEIKIRQSDTLWYYSQLFDVPLVLIEQSNPRLEPQNLSVGNSIKIPGFILKPHTIETNDTLWQISSQYNVPMDTLLLTNQTIDSSNLENGSTISIPIRVREFLVQDVADYTYEKMIADIARLSEIYPFFSKQTIGNSVMGKNLTELRIGFGTKRVHVNGAFHANEWITTSVIMKFLNEYLLALTNGTAINGMNMLPLFMETFLSIVPMVNPDGVDLVLNGVPDDSLFAEQVLEIVGQDKDFSEWKANINGVDLNKQFPVLWEIESARSLEKPAPRDYPGPCPWSEPESKAIAELMKVRDFSRVHALHTQGQVIYWGLEGQEIANEYARVSGYESIQDMDNYTGFTDWFIQKYQRPGYTIELGSGVTPLPISQFDKIYEKSLGIFLANLYL
;
A
#
# COMPACT_ATOMS: atom_id res chain seq x y z
N MET A 1 12.46 13.86 -4.92
CA MET A 1 12.75 15.30 -5.04
C MET A 1 12.45 15.82 -6.45
N GLU A 2 12.36 17.13 -6.63
CA GLU A 2 12.24 17.78 -7.96
C GLU A 2 13.50 18.58 -8.29
N ILE A 3 13.95 18.51 -9.55
CA ILE A 3 15.05 19.33 -10.08
C ILE A 3 14.65 20.00 -11.39
N LYS A 4 15.37 21.04 -11.79
CA LYS A 4 15.14 21.76 -13.05
C LYS A 4 16.00 21.21 -14.17
N ILE A 5 15.41 21.01 -15.34
CA ILE A 5 16.12 20.48 -16.51
C ILE A 5 17.08 21.55 -17.06
N ARG A 6 18.36 21.21 -17.20
CA ARG A 6 19.37 22.07 -17.85
C ARG A 6 19.50 21.74 -19.33
N GLN A 7 20.25 22.58 -20.06
CA GLN A 7 20.54 22.34 -21.47
C GLN A 7 21.30 21.03 -21.67
N SER A 8 20.81 20.18 -22.59
CA SER A 8 21.38 18.87 -22.94
C SER A 8 21.23 17.76 -21.89
N ASP A 9 20.55 18.02 -20.76
CA ASP A 9 20.22 16.95 -19.82
C ASP A 9 19.27 15.93 -20.48
N THR A 10 19.41 14.65 -20.11
CA THR A 10 18.54 13.55 -20.56
C THR A 10 18.08 12.72 -19.37
N LEU A 11 17.00 11.95 -19.52
CA LEU A 11 16.57 10.99 -18.48
C LEU A 11 17.67 9.95 -18.19
N TRP A 12 18.42 9.52 -19.21
CA TRP A 12 19.55 8.62 -19.05
C TRP A 12 20.68 9.25 -18.24
N TYR A 13 21.01 10.52 -18.51
CA TYR A 13 21.99 11.25 -17.73
C TYR A 13 21.60 11.31 -16.24
N TYR A 14 20.34 11.62 -15.92
CA TYR A 14 19.87 11.60 -14.53
C TYR A 14 19.92 10.20 -13.92
N SER A 15 19.57 9.16 -14.68
CA SER A 15 19.68 7.76 -14.23
C SER A 15 21.11 7.42 -13.79
N GLN A 16 22.12 7.82 -14.56
CA GLN A 16 23.52 7.60 -14.22
C GLN A 16 23.98 8.47 -13.04
N LEU A 17 23.63 9.75 -13.04
CA LEU A 17 24.05 10.67 -11.98
C LEU A 17 23.48 10.29 -10.62
N PHE A 18 22.21 9.93 -10.58
CA PHE A 18 21.51 9.57 -9.35
C PHE A 18 21.57 8.09 -9.04
N ASP A 19 22.19 7.25 -9.88
CA ASP A 19 22.19 5.78 -9.73
C ASP A 19 20.77 5.27 -9.37
N VAL A 20 19.84 5.57 -10.28
CA VAL A 20 18.43 5.16 -10.23
C VAL A 20 18.08 4.55 -11.58
N PRO A 21 17.44 3.37 -11.64
CA PRO A 21 17.02 2.78 -12.90
C PRO A 21 16.19 3.75 -13.75
N LEU A 22 16.55 3.90 -15.03
CA LEU A 22 15.90 4.81 -15.98
C LEU A 22 14.37 4.69 -15.96
N VAL A 23 13.86 3.46 -15.95
CA VAL A 23 12.43 3.19 -15.94
C VAL A 23 11.71 3.79 -14.73
N LEU A 24 12.35 3.88 -13.56
CA LEU A 24 11.74 4.51 -12.38
C LEU A 24 11.66 6.02 -12.55
N ILE A 25 12.62 6.65 -13.23
CA ILE A 25 12.57 8.07 -13.56
C ILE A 25 11.47 8.33 -14.59
N GLU A 26 11.34 7.49 -15.62
CA GLU A 26 10.27 7.58 -16.62
C GLU A 26 8.89 7.46 -15.97
N GLN A 27 8.68 6.44 -15.13
CA GLN A 27 7.41 6.23 -14.43
C GLN A 27 7.10 7.32 -13.39
N SER A 28 8.13 7.98 -12.84
CA SER A 28 7.96 9.15 -11.97
C SER A 28 7.49 10.40 -12.72
N ASN A 29 7.63 10.41 -14.06
CA ASN A 29 7.39 11.57 -14.91
C ASN A 29 6.55 11.21 -16.16
N PRO A 30 5.35 10.63 -16.00
CA PRO A 30 4.59 10.04 -17.11
C PRO A 30 4.10 11.05 -18.15
N ARG A 31 4.20 12.36 -17.88
CA ARG A 31 3.82 13.44 -18.81
C ARG A 31 4.99 14.05 -19.56
N LEU A 32 6.23 13.64 -19.27
CA LEU A 32 7.41 14.11 -19.98
C LEU A 32 7.67 13.22 -21.20
N GLU A 33 7.95 13.83 -22.34
CA GLU A 33 8.44 13.13 -23.53
C GLU A 33 9.96 12.95 -23.41
N PRO A 34 10.48 11.71 -23.32
CA PRO A 34 11.92 11.48 -23.10
C PRO A 34 12.82 12.11 -24.18
N GLN A 35 12.32 12.27 -25.40
CA GLN A 35 13.06 12.82 -26.55
C GLN A 35 12.97 14.35 -26.66
N ASN A 36 12.11 15.00 -25.87
CA ASN A 36 11.84 16.43 -25.98
C ASN A 36 11.74 17.09 -24.60
N LEU A 37 12.83 17.01 -23.84
CA LEU A 37 12.94 17.67 -22.54
C LEU A 37 13.12 19.17 -22.73
N SER A 38 12.17 19.97 -22.23
CA SER A 38 12.29 21.44 -22.26
C SER A 38 13.09 21.94 -21.06
N VAL A 39 14.09 22.78 -21.33
CA VAL A 39 14.92 23.44 -20.30
C VAL A 39 14.01 24.25 -19.35
N GLY A 40 14.28 24.16 -18.04
CA GLY A 40 13.51 24.84 -17.00
C GLY A 40 12.25 24.12 -16.52
N ASN A 41 11.82 23.04 -17.20
CA ASN A 41 10.78 22.16 -16.66
C ASN A 41 11.30 21.40 -15.44
N SER A 42 10.39 21.04 -14.54
CA SER A 42 10.70 20.20 -13.38
C SER A 42 10.69 18.73 -13.77
N ILE A 43 11.64 17.97 -13.23
CA ILE A 43 11.68 16.51 -13.29
C ILE A 43 11.76 15.95 -11.86
N LYS A 44 11.00 14.88 -11.62
CA LYS A 44 10.99 14.13 -10.37
C LYS A 44 12.07 13.06 -10.38
N ILE A 45 12.96 13.09 -9.40
CA ILE A 45 13.94 12.04 -9.14
C ILE A 45 13.48 11.25 -7.90
N PRO A 46 13.14 9.96 -8.04
CA PRO A 46 12.66 9.15 -6.93
C PRO A 46 13.79 8.71 -5.99
N GLY A 47 13.49 8.45 -4.73
CA GLY A 47 14.42 7.95 -3.72
C GLY A 47 15.32 9.01 -3.08
N PHE A 48 15.05 10.31 -3.31
CA PHE A 48 15.85 11.41 -2.76
C PHE A 48 14.98 12.48 -2.09
N ILE A 49 15.50 13.04 -0.99
CA ILE A 49 14.99 14.24 -0.31
C ILE A 49 16.03 15.36 -0.38
N LEU A 50 15.59 16.61 -0.19
CA LEU A 50 16.49 17.76 -0.09
C LEU A 50 16.68 18.11 1.39
N LYS A 51 17.92 18.04 1.86
CA LYS A 51 18.31 18.47 3.21
C LYS A 51 18.93 19.87 3.13
N PRO A 52 18.45 20.86 3.89
CA PRO A 52 19.10 22.16 3.94
C PRO A 52 20.48 22.05 4.61
N HIS A 53 21.46 22.75 4.03
CA HIS A 53 22.78 22.97 4.61
C HIS A 53 23.07 24.47 4.59
N THR A 54 23.39 25.02 5.76
CA THR A 54 23.77 26.44 5.90
C THR A 54 25.26 26.57 5.65
N ILE A 55 25.63 27.41 4.69
CA ILE A 55 27.03 27.65 4.30
C ILE A 55 27.75 28.34 5.47
N GLU A 56 28.87 27.76 5.87
CA GLU A 56 29.81 28.30 6.86
C GLU A 56 30.98 29.05 6.20
N THR A 57 31.78 29.73 7.02
CA THR A 57 32.92 30.50 6.51
C THR A 57 34.00 29.56 5.95
N ASN A 58 34.42 29.81 4.70
CA ASN A 58 35.36 29.01 3.91
C ASN A 58 34.81 27.69 3.36
N ASP A 59 33.49 27.46 3.42
CA ASP A 59 32.90 26.35 2.70
C ASP A 59 33.16 26.46 1.19
N THR A 60 33.36 25.30 0.58
CA THR A 60 33.36 25.13 -0.87
C THR A 60 32.37 24.05 -1.24
N LEU A 61 31.75 24.15 -2.41
CA LEU A 61 30.86 23.10 -2.90
C LEU A 61 31.55 21.73 -2.98
N TRP A 62 32.88 21.71 -3.20
CA TRP A 62 33.67 20.47 -3.20
C TRP A 62 33.77 19.85 -1.80
N GLN A 63 34.05 20.64 -0.76
CA GLN A 63 34.08 20.15 0.62
C GLN A 63 32.70 19.63 1.03
N ILE A 64 31.64 20.36 0.70
CA ILE A 64 30.26 19.94 0.99
C ILE A 64 29.91 18.65 0.24
N SER A 65 30.22 18.57 -1.06
CA SER A 65 30.06 17.36 -1.88
C SER A 65 30.75 16.15 -1.24
N SER A 66 32.00 16.32 -0.78
CA SER A 66 32.77 15.29 -0.09
C SER A 66 32.16 14.91 1.26
N GLN A 67 31.75 15.89 2.08
CA GLN A 67 31.16 15.68 3.40
C GLN A 67 29.88 14.86 3.33
N TYR A 68 28.99 15.16 2.37
CA TYR A 68 27.72 14.47 2.20
C TYR A 68 27.80 13.24 1.29
N ASN A 69 28.98 12.97 0.70
CA ASN A 69 29.19 11.92 -0.30
C ASN A 69 28.18 12.01 -1.47
N VAL A 70 28.03 13.23 -2.01
CA VAL A 70 27.12 13.55 -3.12
C VAL A 70 27.94 14.05 -4.30
N PRO A 71 27.73 13.57 -5.54
CA PRO A 71 28.46 14.08 -6.69
C PRO A 71 28.29 15.59 -6.88
N MET A 72 29.37 16.28 -7.25
CA MET A 72 29.38 17.74 -7.44
C MET A 72 28.26 18.23 -8.36
N ASP A 73 28.03 17.51 -9.46
CA ASP A 73 27.03 17.86 -10.46
C ASP A 73 25.59 17.73 -9.91
N THR A 74 25.36 16.78 -9.02
CA THR A 74 24.10 16.63 -8.29
C THR A 74 23.83 17.84 -7.39
N LEU A 75 24.87 18.35 -6.72
CA LEU A 75 24.78 19.54 -5.87
C LEU A 75 24.50 20.81 -6.69
N LEU A 76 25.13 20.94 -7.86
CA LEU A 76 24.86 22.04 -8.80
C LEU A 76 23.44 21.96 -9.38
N LEU A 77 22.95 20.75 -9.69
CA LEU A 77 21.60 20.53 -10.21
C LEU A 77 20.49 20.94 -9.24
N THR A 78 20.68 20.71 -7.94
CA THR A 78 19.70 21.09 -6.91
C THR A 78 19.81 22.56 -6.50
N ASN A 79 20.86 23.26 -6.93
CA ASN A 79 21.18 24.63 -6.51
C ASN A 79 21.54 25.56 -7.70
N GLN A 80 20.78 25.49 -8.78
CA GLN A 80 21.10 26.16 -10.05
C GLN A 80 21.16 27.69 -9.98
N THR A 81 20.63 28.31 -8.93
CA THR A 81 20.65 29.76 -8.74
C THR A 81 21.86 30.27 -7.96
N ILE A 82 22.72 29.37 -7.47
CA ILE A 82 23.87 29.74 -6.63
C ILE A 82 25.10 30.02 -7.49
N ASP A 83 25.82 31.10 -7.17
CA ASP A 83 27.17 31.32 -7.70
C ASP A 83 28.17 30.41 -6.98
N SER A 84 28.61 29.35 -7.66
CA SER A 84 29.57 28.38 -7.13
C SER A 84 30.92 28.98 -6.75
N SER A 85 31.25 30.17 -7.26
CA SER A 85 32.53 30.85 -7.03
C SER A 85 32.48 31.79 -5.81
N ASN A 86 31.28 32.15 -5.34
CA ASN A 86 31.09 33.09 -4.26
C ASN A 86 29.93 32.64 -3.36
N LEU A 87 30.22 31.67 -2.49
CA LEU A 87 29.25 31.16 -1.52
C LEU A 87 29.07 32.16 -0.37
N GLU A 88 27.87 32.73 -0.25
CA GLU A 88 27.56 33.67 0.82
C GLU A 88 27.38 32.95 2.16
N ASN A 89 28.20 33.32 3.15
CA ASN A 89 28.11 32.80 4.52
C ASN A 89 26.70 33.02 5.10
N GLY A 90 26.10 31.98 5.68
CA GLY A 90 24.75 31.99 6.22
C GLY A 90 23.63 31.73 5.19
N SER A 91 23.94 31.68 3.89
CA SER A 91 22.98 31.22 2.88
C SER A 91 22.75 29.70 3.01
N THR A 92 21.62 29.22 2.48
CA THR A 92 21.27 27.79 2.56
C THR A 92 21.22 27.16 1.18
N ILE A 93 21.81 25.98 1.07
CA ILE A 93 21.78 25.16 -0.14
C ILE A 93 21.04 23.84 0.13
N SER A 94 20.48 23.25 -0.92
CA SER A 94 19.75 22.00 -0.86
C SER A 94 20.66 20.82 -1.21
N ILE A 95 20.94 19.97 -0.24
CA ILE A 95 21.72 18.74 -0.42
C ILE A 95 20.79 17.58 -0.78
N PRO A 96 20.96 16.94 -1.95
CA PRO A 96 20.18 15.76 -2.29
C PRO A 96 20.69 14.55 -1.49
N ILE A 97 19.83 14.03 -0.61
CA ILE A 97 20.13 12.87 0.24
C ILE A 97 19.29 11.69 -0.24
N ARG A 98 19.96 10.56 -0.54
CA ARG A 98 19.27 9.32 -0.86
C ARG A 98 18.58 8.75 0.38
N VAL A 99 17.33 8.35 0.23
CA VAL A 99 16.56 7.66 1.25
C VAL A 99 16.98 6.19 1.29
N ARG A 100 17.55 5.77 2.43
CA ARG A 100 18.01 4.39 2.69
C ARG A 100 17.29 3.70 3.84
N GLU A 101 16.48 4.45 4.58
CA GLU A 101 15.76 3.97 5.75
C GLU A 101 14.27 3.81 5.43
N PHE A 102 13.61 2.96 6.22
CA PHE A 102 12.16 2.86 6.19
C PHE A 102 11.51 4.19 6.61
N LEU A 103 10.49 4.58 5.86
CA LEU A 103 9.61 5.72 6.12
C LEU A 103 8.41 5.31 6.99
N VAL A 104 7.86 4.12 6.74
CA VAL A 104 6.85 3.44 7.56
C VAL A 104 7.58 2.73 8.71
N GLN A 105 7.71 3.43 9.83
CA GLN A 105 8.43 2.95 11.02
C GLN A 105 7.49 2.49 12.12
N ASP A 106 6.41 3.23 12.34
CA ASP A 106 5.43 2.90 13.34
C ASP A 106 4.28 2.10 12.72
N VAL A 107 4.20 0.82 13.06
CA VAL A 107 3.25 -0.16 12.51
C VAL A 107 2.11 -0.51 13.47
N ALA A 108 2.14 0.02 14.70
CA ALA A 108 1.09 -0.14 15.70
C ALA A 108 -0.11 0.77 15.40
N ASP A 109 -1.30 0.39 15.88
CA ASP A 109 -2.51 1.23 15.89
C ASP A 109 -2.70 2.03 14.58
N TYR A 110 -2.73 1.29 13.47
CA TYR A 110 -2.55 1.86 12.14
C TYR A 110 -3.87 2.43 11.58
N THR A 111 -4.22 3.62 12.06
CA THR A 111 -5.45 4.37 11.68
C THR A 111 -5.46 4.78 10.21
N TYR A 112 -6.64 5.16 9.72
CA TYR A 112 -6.78 5.69 8.36
C TYR A 112 -5.91 6.95 8.14
N GLU A 113 -5.89 7.87 9.11
CA GLU A 113 -5.08 9.10 9.01
C GLU A 113 -3.59 8.78 8.88
N LYS A 114 -3.09 7.85 9.71
CA LYS A 114 -1.70 7.40 9.67
C LYS A 114 -1.35 6.75 8.34
N MET A 115 -2.23 5.88 7.82
CA MET A 115 -2.06 5.29 6.50
C MET A 115 -1.97 6.36 5.40
N ILE A 116 -2.86 7.36 5.40
CA ILE A 116 -2.85 8.43 4.40
C ILE A 116 -1.58 9.30 4.50
N ALA A 117 -1.12 9.60 5.71
CA ALA A 117 0.12 10.32 5.93
C ALA A 117 1.33 9.54 5.38
N ASP A 118 1.40 8.24 5.64
CA ASP A 118 2.46 7.37 5.10
C ASP A 118 2.40 7.25 3.57
N ILE A 119 1.21 7.09 2.98
CA ILE A 119 1.03 7.10 1.53
C ILE A 119 1.50 8.43 0.93
N ALA A 120 1.19 9.57 1.58
CA ALA A 120 1.62 10.89 1.10
C ALA A 120 3.14 11.01 1.11
N ARG A 121 3.80 10.62 2.20
CA ARG A 121 5.26 10.63 2.34
C ARG A 121 5.93 9.71 1.32
N LEU A 122 5.39 8.49 1.15
CA LEU A 122 5.88 7.54 0.15
C LEU A 122 5.72 8.11 -1.27
N SER A 123 4.59 8.75 -1.58
CA SER A 123 4.31 9.31 -2.92
C SER A 123 5.25 10.45 -3.29
N GLU A 124 5.66 11.25 -2.31
CA GLU A 124 6.61 12.35 -2.50
C GLU A 124 8.02 11.83 -2.83
N ILE A 125 8.43 10.76 -2.15
CA ILE A 125 9.78 10.18 -2.29
C ILE A 125 9.83 9.22 -3.48
N TYR A 126 8.76 8.48 -3.77
CA TYR A 126 8.70 7.45 -4.81
C TYR A 126 7.57 7.72 -5.84
N PRO A 127 7.66 8.79 -6.64
CA PRO A 127 6.60 9.21 -7.56
C PRO A 127 6.30 8.24 -8.71
N PHE A 128 7.03 7.12 -8.84
CA PHE A 128 6.79 6.09 -9.86
C PHE A 128 5.66 5.12 -9.51
N PHE A 129 5.12 5.15 -8.28
CA PHE A 129 3.81 4.56 -8.03
C PHE A 129 2.72 5.61 -8.11
N SER A 130 1.51 5.20 -8.50
CA SER A 130 0.36 6.09 -8.59
C SER A 130 -0.70 5.68 -7.58
N LYS A 131 -1.50 6.67 -7.16
CA LYS A 131 -2.66 6.45 -6.30
C LYS A 131 -3.94 6.92 -6.98
N GLN A 132 -5.04 6.22 -6.73
CA GLN A 132 -6.35 6.56 -7.24
C GLN A 132 -7.42 6.29 -6.18
N THR A 133 -8.34 7.23 -5.98
CA THR A 133 -9.56 6.97 -5.23
C THR A 133 -10.48 6.08 -6.06
N ILE A 134 -10.87 4.93 -5.50
CA ILE A 134 -11.77 3.96 -6.16
C ILE A 134 -13.22 4.07 -5.67
N GLY A 135 -13.44 4.82 -4.60
CA GLY A 135 -14.73 5.05 -3.97
C GLY A 135 -14.54 5.69 -2.60
N ASN A 136 -15.62 5.77 -1.84
CA ASN A 136 -15.62 6.33 -0.50
C ASN A 136 -16.25 5.35 0.49
N SER A 137 -15.84 5.43 1.75
CA SER A 137 -16.51 4.75 2.85
C SER A 137 -17.84 5.43 3.16
N VAL A 138 -18.63 4.82 4.04
CA VAL A 138 -19.88 5.40 4.52
C VAL A 138 -19.70 6.81 5.10
N MET A 139 -18.63 7.04 5.88
CA MET A 139 -18.29 8.35 6.44
C MET A 139 -17.54 9.27 5.47
N GLY A 140 -17.39 8.86 4.20
CA GLY A 140 -16.80 9.68 3.13
C GLY A 140 -15.27 9.59 3.01
N LYS A 141 -14.58 8.72 3.75
CA LYS A 141 -13.13 8.53 3.61
C LYS A 141 -12.81 7.89 2.26
N ASN A 142 -11.71 8.29 1.63
CA ASN A 142 -11.34 7.79 0.30
C ASN A 142 -10.77 6.36 0.41
N LEU A 143 -11.34 5.42 -0.34
CA LEU A 143 -10.70 4.12 -0.57
C LEU A 143 -9.64 4.32 -1.65
N THR A 144 -8.38 4.12 -1.27
CA THR A 144 -7.22 4.44 -2.12
C THR A 144 -6.59 3.18 -2.69
N GLU A 145 -6.61 3.04 -4.02
CA GLU A 145 -5.79 2.08 -4.75
C GLU A 145 -4.39 2.66 -4.97
N LEU A 146 -3.35 1.89 -4.66
CA LEU A 146 -1.96 2.15 -5.00
C LEU A 146 -1.55 1.20 -6.12
N ARG A 147 -0.88 1.74 -7.15
CA ARG A 147 -0.49 0.99 -8.35
C ARG A 147 1.00 1.13 -8.60
N ILE A 148 1.70 -0.01 -8.65
CA ILE A 148 3.14 -0.12 -8.81
C ILE A 148 3.44 -1.05 -9.99
N GLY A 149 4.37 -0.63 -10.86
CA GLY A 149 4.73 -1.38 -12.06
C GLY A 149 3.72 -1.22 -13.19
N PHE A 150 4.07 -1.75 -14.35
CA PHE A 150 3.33 -1.55 -15.60
C PHE A 150 3.24 -2.85 -16.44
N GLY A 151 3.57 -3.98 -15.84
CA GLY A 151 3.57 -5.25 -16.52
C GLY A 151 2.17 -5.81 -16.82
N THR A 152 2.12 -6.84 -17.65
CA THR A 152 0.87 -7.48 -18.08
C THR A 152 0.29 -8.41 -17.01
N LYS A 153 1.13 -8.92 -16.10
CA LYS A 153 0.68 -9.71 -14.96
C LYS A 153 0.05 -8.79 -13.91
N ARG A 154 -1.28 -8.79 -13.84
CA ARG A 154 -2.05 -7.93 -12.93
C ARG A 154 -2.41 -8.69 -11.67
N VAL A 155 -1.83 -8.29 -10.54
CA VAL A 155 -2.11 -8.90 -9.24
C VAL A 155 -2.64 -7.85 -8.28
N HIS A 156 -3.53 -8.26 -7.37
CA HIS A 156 -4.14 -7.37 -6.40
C HIS A 156 -3.98 -7.89 -4.97
N VAL A 157 -3.76 -6.97 -4.03
CA VAL A 157 -3.73 -7.25 -2.59
C VAL A 157 -4.63 -6.23 -1.88
N ASN A 158 -5.44 -6.68 -0.94
CA ASN A 158 -6.17 -5.80 -0.03
C ASN A 158 -6.13 -6.31 1.41
N GLY A 159 -6.44 -5.41 2.35
CA GLY A 159 -6.46 -5.69 3.77
C GLY A 159 -7.56 -4.90 4.49
N ALA A 160 -7.77 -5.23 5.76
CA ALA A 160 -8.76 -4.63 6.64
C ALA A 160 -10.17 -4.59 6.02
N PHE A 161 -10.62 -5.71 5.47
CA PHE A 161 -12.05 -5.93 5.23
C PHE A 161 -12.81 -5.95 6.56
N HIS A 162 -12.28 -6.67 7.54
CA HIS A 162 -12.73 -6.59 8.92
C HIS A 162 -11.94 -5.53 9.69
N ALA A 163 -12.64 -4.71 10.47
CA ALA A 163 -12.08 -3.57 11.17
C ALA A 163 -11.02 -3.94 12.23
N ASN A 164 -11.28 -5.00 13.02
CA ASN A 164 -10.35 -5.48 14.04
C ASN A 164 -9.11 -6.23 13.50
N GLU A 165 -9.02 -6.39 12.17
CA GLU A 165 -7.88 -7.01 11.47
C GLU A 165 -6.95 -5.94 10.87
N TRP A 166 -6.96 -4.72 11.44
CA TRP A 166 -6.22 -3.55 10.97
C TRP A 166 -4.72 -3.79 10.76
N ILE A 167 -4.12 -4.76 11.46
CA ILE A 167 -2.70 -5.14 11.33
C ILE A 167 -2.34 -5.57 9.89
N THR A 168 -3.32 -6.05 9.11
CA THR A 168 -3.15 -6.38 7.69
C THR A 168 -2.75 -5.14 6.86
N THR A 169 -3.31 -3.97 7.19
CA THR A 169 -2.90 -2.68 6.60
C THR A 169 -1.44 -2.37 6.90
N SER A 170 -1.02 -2.55 8.16
CA SER A 170 0.37 -2.32 8.59
C SER A 170 1.35 -3.20 7.81
N VAL A 171 1.01 -4.49 7.63
CA VAL A 171 1.82 -5.45 6.88
C VAL A 171 1.95 -5.04 5.42
N ILE A 172 0.85 -4.64 4.78
CA ILE A 172 0.84 -4.15 3.39
C ILE A 172 1.70 -2.89 3.24
N MET A 173 1.54 -1.91 4.13
CA MET A 173 2.26 -0.64 4.05
C MET A 173 3.75 -0.80 4.33
N LYS A 174 4.13 -1.71 5.23
CA LYS A 174 5.53 -2.08 5.46
C LYS A 174 6.16 -2.72 4.22
N PHE A 175 5.45 -3.66 3.59
CA PHE A 175 5.89 -4.30 2.34
C PHE A 175 6.04 -3.27 1.21
N LEU A 176 5.05 -2.39 1.01
CA LEU A 176 5.12 -1.35 0.01
C LEU A 176 6.39 -0.50 0.21
N ASN A 177 6.67 -0.08 1.44
CA ASN A 177 7.87 0.70 1.70
C ASN A 177 9.15 -0.11 1.39
N GLU A 178 9.25 -1.37 1.82
CA GLU A 178 10.43 -2.20 1.53
C GLU A 178 10.65 -2.36 0.02
N TYR A 179 9.57 -2.62 -0.73
CA TYR A 179 9.59 -2.77 -2.17
C TYR A 179 10.06 -1.50 -2.89
N LEU A 180 9.50 -0.34 -2.54
CA LEU A 180 9.89 0.95 -3.13
C LEU A 180 11.35 1.31 -2.79
N LEU A 181 11.78 1.05 -1.55
CA LEU A 181 13.13 1.30 -1.09
C LEU A 181 14.14 0.42 -1.84
N ALA A 182 13.82 -0.87 -2.04
CA ALA A 182 14.65 -1.80 -2.78
C ALA A 182 14.81 -1.39 -4.25
N LEU A 183 13.74 -0.95 -4.90
CA LEU A 183 13.76 -0.46 -6.28
C LEU A 183 14.70 0.74 -6.48
N THR A 184 14.70 1.71 -5.55
CA THR A 184 15.54 2.92 -5.67
C THR A 184 16.97 2.74 -5.18
N ASN A 185 17.24 1.70 -4.40
CA ASN A 185 18.58 1.43 -3.87
C ASN A 185 19.27 0.23 -4.55
N GLY A 186 18.59 -0.45 -5.48
CA GLY A 186 19.13 -1.63 -6.17
C GLY A 186 19.40 -2.81 -5.23
N THR A 187 18.78 -2.83 -4.05
CA THR A 187 18.95 -3.91 -3.07
C THR A 187 17.98 -5.05 -3.34
N ALA A 188 18.36 -6.24 -2.90
CA ALA A 188 17.52 -7.42 -3.02
C ALA A 188 16.63 -7.60 -1.78
N ILE A 189 15.42 -8.12 -1.97
CA ILE A 189 14.55 -8.60 -0.88
C ILE A 189 14.55 -10.13 -0.94
N ASN A 190 14.94 -10.80 0.15
CA ASN A 190 15.14 -12.26 0.18
C ASN A 190 15.97 -12.79 -1.01
N GLY A 191 17.02 -12.05 -1.40
CA GLY A 191 17.89 -12.41 -2.52
C GLY A 191 17.33 -12.15 -3.93
N MET A 192 16.10 -11.63 -4.04
CA MET A 192 15.49 -11.29 -5.34
C MET A 192 15.69 -9.83 -5.70
N ASN A 193 16.05 -9.57 -6.96
CA ASN A 193 16.06 -8.23 -7.53
C ASN A 193 14.63 -7.80 -7.89
N MET A 194 14.22 -6.64 -7.40
CA MET A 194 12.85 -6.14 -7.55
C MET A 194 12.58 -5.52 -8.92
N LEU A 195 13.61 -5.06 -9.64
CA LEU A 195 13.42 -4.35 -10.90
C LEU A 195 12.78 -5.21 -12.00
N PRO A 196 13.17 -6.47 -12.23
CA PRO A 196 12.45 -7.36 -13.15
C PRO A 196 10.97 -7.51 -12.78
N LEU A 197 10.68 -7.73 -11.50
CA LEU A 197 9.30 -7.91 -11.01
C LEU A 197 8.45 -6.66 -11.23
N PHE A 198 9.04 -5.47 -11.05
CA PHE A 198 8.41 -4.18 -11.35
C PHE A 198 8.03 -4.01 -12.83
N MET A 199 8.86 -4.52 -13.74
CA MET A 199 8.60 -4.44 -15.19
C MET A 199 7.56 -5.48 -15.64
N GLU A 200 7.54 -6.66 -15.03
CA GLU A 200 6.68 -7.78 -15.41
C GLU A 200 5.29 -7.74 -14.76
N THR A 201 5.16 -7.01 -13.64
CA THR A 201 3.95 -7.01 -12.83
C THR A 201 3.30 -5.62 -12.79
N PHE A 202 1.96 -5.61 -12.78
CA PHE A 202 1.14 -4.52 -12.30
C PHE A 202 0.58 -4.93 -10.95
N LEU A 203 1.12 -4.35 -9.88
CA LEU A 203 0.70 -4.58 -8.51
C LEU A 203 -0.32 -3.50 -8.11
N SER A 204 -1.54 -3.92 -7.83
CA SER A 204 -2.60 -3.10 -7.25
C SER A 204 -2.75 -3.41 -5.76
N ILE A 205 -2.84 -2.37 -4.93
CA ILE A 205 -2.99 -2.50 -3.49
C ILE A 205 -4.13 -1.59 -3.01
N VAL A 206 -5.08 -2.13 -2.25
CA VAL A 206 -5.99 -1.32 -1.41
C VAL A 206 -5.69 -1.64 0.04
N PRO A 207 -4.86 -0.85 0.74
CA PRO A 207 -4.33 -1.26 2.04
C PRO A 207 -5.41 -1.42 3.11
N MET A 208 -6.48 -0.60 3.04
CA MET A 208 -7.56 -0.56 4.01
C MET A 208 -8.90 -0.43 3.29
N VAL A 209 -9.70 -1.50 3.32
CA VAL A 209 -11.05 -1.53 2.73
C VAL A 209 -12.09 -0.90 3.65
N ASN A 210 -11.95 -1.07 4.97
CA ASN A 210 -12.89 -0.59 5.99
C ASN A 210 -12.30 0.54 6.85
N PRO A 211 -12.06 1.75 6.31
CA PRO A 211 -11.39 2.81 7.07
C PRO A 211 -12.25 3.41 8.18
N ASP A 212 -13.58 3.26 8.12
CA ASP A 212 -14.46 3.75 9.19
C ASP A 212 -14.47 2.80 10.37
N GLY A 213 -14.61 1.49 10.11
CA GLY A 213 -14.56 0.48 11.16
C GLY A 213 -13.19 0.38 11.82
N VAL A 214 -12.08 0.48 11.06
CA VAL A 214 -10.72 0.48 11.65
C VAL A 214 -10.55 1.64 12.62
N ASP A 215 -10.96 2.85 12.25
CA ASP A 215 -10.88 3.99 13.16
C ASP A 215 -11.81 3.84 14.36
N LEU A 216 -12.98 3.20 14.20
CA LEU A 216 -13.85 2.87 15.34
C LEU A 216 -13.13 1.95 16.34
N VAL A 217 -12.45 0.90 15.85
CA VAL A 217 -11.71 -0.04 16.71
C VAL A 217 -10.56 0.67 17.45
N LEU A 218 -9.85 1.56 16.78
CA LEU A 218 -8.62 2.17 17.31
C LEU A 218 -8.88 3.45 18.12
N ASN A 219 -9.83 4.28 17.71
CA ASN A 219 -10.10 5.59 18.31
C ASN A 219 -11.40 5.60 19.13
N GLY A 220 -12.26 4.61 18.96
CA GLY A 220 -13.58 4.56 19.58
C GLY A 220 -14.64 5.35 18.79
N VAL A 221 -15.70 5.74 19.50
CA VAL A 221 -16.89 6.38 18.91
C VAL A 221 -16.50 7.62 18.10
N PRO A 222 -16.99 7.79 16.85
CA PRO A 222 -16.67 8.94 16.02
C PRO A 222 -17.24 10.25 16.59
N ASP A 223 -16.61 11.38 16.24
CA ASP A 223 -17.06 12.72 16.65
C ASP A 223 -18.36 13.17 15.98
N ASP A 224 -18.65 12.64 14.78
CA ASP A 224 -19.90 12.93 14.07
C ASP A 224 -21.09 12.34 14.83
N SER A 225 -22.01 13.20 15.27
CA SER A 225 -23.12 12.80 16.13
C SER A 225 -24.05 11.76 15.51
N LEU A 226 -24.22 11.77 14.18
CA LEU A 226 -25.09 10.81 13.50
C LEU A 226 -24.50 9.39 13.59
N PHE A 227 -23.22 9.25 13.24
CA PHE A 227 -22.53 7.97 13.29
C PHE A 227 -22.28 7.51 14.72
N ALA A 228 -22.03 8.45 15.64
CA ALA A 228 -21.90 8.15 17.07
C ALA A 228 -23.16 7.50 17.63
N GLU A 229 -24.34 8.07 17.33
CA GLU A 229 -25.63 7.52 17.77
C GLU A 229 -25.86 6.12 17.18
N GLN A 230 -25.64 5.94 15.87
CA GLN A 230 -25.80 4.65 15.19
C GLN A 230 -24.90 3.55 15.78
N VAL A 231 -23.62 3.85 16.02
CA VAL A 231 -22.68 2.89 16.63
C VAL A 231 -23.12 2.50 18.04
N LEU A 232 -23.55 3.49 18.85
CA LEU A 232 -24.01 3.26 20.22
C LEU A 232 -25.32 2.46 20.28
N GLU A 233 -26.20 2.58 19.27
CA GLU A 233 -27.39 1.73 19.14
C GLU A 233 -27.02 0.26 18.88
N ILE A 234 -25.93 0.01 18.15
CA ILE A 234 -25.48 -1.36 17.81
C ILE A 234 -24.80 -2.02 19.01
N VAL A 235 -23.84 -1.34 19.65
CA VAL A 235 -23.00 -1.93 20.71
C VAL A 235 -23.67 -1.85 22.10
N GLY A 236 -24.56 -0.88 22.31
CA GLY A 236 -25.22 -0.62 23.58
C GLY A 236 -24.32 0.11 24.58
N GLN A 237 -24.30 -0.35 25.84
CA GLN A 237 -23.54 0.31 26.92
C GLN A 237 -22.06 -0.07 26.96
N ASP A 238 -21.70 -1.21 26.37
CA ASP A 238 -20.31 -1.64 26.27
C ASP A 238 -19.64 -0.87 25.13
N LYS A 239 -18.56 -0.16 25.43
CA LYS A 239 -17.80 0.63 24.44
C LYS A 239 -16.49 -0.05 24.05
N ASP A 240 -16.39 -1.36 24.27
CA ASP A 240 -15.31 -2.18 23.74
C ASP A 240 -15.59 -2.53 22.27
N PHE A 241 -14.79 -1.94 21.38
CA PHE A 241 -14.86 -2.18 19.93
C PHE A 241 -13.83 -3.21 19.44
N SER A 242 -13.05 -3.84 20.33
CA SER A 242 -11.96 -4.74 19.92
C SER A 242 -12.43 -5.91 19.04
N GLU A 243 -13.64 -6.40 19.24
CA GLU A 243 -14.23 -7.50 18.46
C GLU A 243 -14.99 -7.04 17.19
N TRP A 244 -15.05 -5.73 16.93
CA TRP A 244 -15.79 -5.14 15.82
C TRP A 244 -15.16 -5.49 14.47
N LYS A 245 -15.89 -6.21 13.63
CA LYS A 245 -15.49 -6.59 12.27
C LYS A 245 -16.12 -5.71 11.21
N ALA A 246 -17.36 -5.31 11.43
CA ALA A 246 -18.19 -4.62 10.45
C ALA A 246 -17.66 -3.23 10.04
N ASN A 247 -18.25 -2.63 9.01
CA ASN A 247 -18.09 -1.19 8.76
C ASN A 247 -18.87 -0.36 9.80
N ILE A 248 -18.90 0.96 9.64
CA ILE A 248 -19.57 1.86 10.60
C ILE A 248 -21.08 1.63 10.69
N ASN A 249 -21.72 1.14 9.62
CA ASN A 249 -23.13 0.79 9.59
C ASN A 249 -23.43 -0.57 10.25
N GLY A 250 -22.42 -1.25 10.80
CA GLY A 250 -22.58 -2.59 11.35
C GLY A 250 -22.82 -3.66 10.29
N VAL A 251 -22.35 -3.46 9.05
CA VAL A 251 -22.37 -4.46 7.96
C VAL A 251 -21.00 -5.09 7.78
N ASP A 252 -20.96 -6.41 7.73
CA ASP A 252 -19.76 -7.19 7.41
C ASP A 252 -19.45 -7.09 5.91
N LEU A 253 -18.37 -6.36 5.59
CA LEU A 253 -17.98 -6.10 4.20
C LEU A 253 -17.58 -7.36 3.44
N ASN A 254 -17.06 -8.39 4.13
CA ASN A 254 -16.66 -9.61 3.43
C ASN A 254 -17.90 -10.45 3.05
N LYS A 255 -19.06 -10.21 3.65
CA LYS A 255 -20.33 -10.88 3.32
C LYS A 255 -21.22 -10.10 2.34
N GLN A 256 -20.68 -9.09 1.68
CA GLN A 256 -21.44 -8.20 0.79
C GLN A 256 -21.42 -8.64 -0.69
N PHE A 257 -20.79 -9.76 -1.02
CA PHE A 257 -20.63 -10.18 -2.41
C PHE A 257 -21.72 -11.20 -2.81
N PRO A 258 -22.23 -11.15 -4.06
CA PRO A 258 -23.36 -11.97 -4.51
C PRO A 258 -22.93 -13.39 -4.86
N VAL A 259 -22.44 -14.12 -3.86
CA VAL A 259 -22.20 -15.56 -3.93
C VAL A 259 -22.82 -16.18 -2.69
N LEU A 260 -23.83 -17.03 -2.93
CA LEU A 260 -24.65 -17.66 -1.89
C LEU A 260 -25.17 -16.69 -0.81
N TRP A 261 -25.29 -15.40 -1.16
CA TRP A 261 -25.64 -14.35 -0.21
C TRP A 261 -27.02 -14.59 0.40
N GLU A 262 -27.98 -15.11 -0.37
CA GLU A 262 -29.31 -15.45 0.14
C GLU A 262 -29.27 -16.56 1.20
N ILE A 263 -28.33 -17.51 1.06
CA ILE A 263 -28.13 -18.58 2.05
C ILE A 263 -27.48 -18.00 3.32
N GLU A 264 -26.49 -17.13 3.16
CA GLU A 264 -25.80 -16.48 4.27
C GLU A 264 -26.73 -15.54 5.05
N SER A 265 -27.49 -14.72 4.33
CA SER A 265 -28.50 -13.82 4.87
C SER A 265 -29.55 -14.58 5.69
N ALA A 266 -30.02 -15.74 5.20
CA ALA A 266 -30.98 -16.57 5.93
C ALA A 266 -30.43 -17.20 7.22
N ARG A 267 -29.10 -17.25 7.40
CA ARG A 267 -28.43 -17.82 8.60
C ARG A 267 -27.86 -16.75 9.53
N SER A 268 -27.80 -15.51 9.08
CA SER A 268 -27.16 -14.40 9.77
C SER A 268 -28.13 -13.60 10.62
N LEU A 269 -27.61 -12.60 11.34
CA LEU A 269 -28.42 -11.60 12.02
C LEU A 269 -29.27 -10.82 11.01
N GLU A 270 -30.48 -10.41 11.41
CA GLU A 270 -31.38 -9.64 10.54
C GLU A 270 -31.16 -8.11 10.63
N LYS A 271 -30.19 -7.66 11.43
CA LYS A 271 -29.95 -6.24 11.73
C LYS A 271 -28.45 -5.91 11.87
N PRO A 272 -28.07 -4.63 11.68
CA PRO A 272 -26.73 -4.12 11.98
C PRO A 272 -26.15 -4.65 13.29
N ALA A 273 -24.90 -5.11 13.23
CA ALA A 273 -24.20 -5.74 14.35
C ALA A 273 -22.68 -5.53 14.24
N PRO A 274 -21.91 -5.69 15.33
CA PRO A 274 -20.46 -5.59 15.28
C PRO A 274 -19.79 -6.60 14.32
N ARG A 275 -20.48 -7.70 14.00
CA ARG A 275 -20.00 -8.75 13.08
C ARG A 275 -21.15 -9.51 12.43
N ASP A 276 -20.82 -10.21 11.35
CA ASP A 276 -21.63 -11.24 10.71
C ASP A 276 -22.96 -10.80 10.07
N TYR A 277 -23.36 -9.52 10.17
CA TYR A 277 -24.51 -9.00 9.44
C TYR A 277 -24.16 -8.74 7.97
N PRO A 278 -24.76 -9.45 7.00
CA PRO A 278 -24.37 -9.37 5.60
C PRO A 278 -25.00 -8.17 4.86
N GLY A 279 -25.70 -7.28 5.57
CA GLY A 279 -26.41 -6.13 5.00
C GLY A 279 -27.81 -6.47 4.46
N PRO A 280 -28.55 -5.47 3.95
CA PRO A 280 -29.90 -5.67 3.40
C PRO A 280 -29.92 -6.31 1.99
N CYS A 281 -28.83 -6.20 1.24
CA CYS A 281 -28.65 -6.82 -0.08
C CYS A 281 -27.15 -6.86 -0.44
N PRO A 282 -26.73 -7.69 -1.41
CA PRO A 282 -25.36 -7.65 -1.92
C PRO A 282 -24.99 -6.25 -2.40
N TRP A 283 -23.76 -5.84 -2.08
CA TRP A 283 -23.26 -4.49 -2.38
C TRP A 283 -24.26 -3.42 -1.91
N SER A 284 -24.73 -3.47 -0.67
CA SER A 284 -25.39 -2.31 -0.05
C SER A 284 -24.36 -1.23 0.30
N GLU A 285 -23.20 -1.65 0.81
CA GLU A 285 -22.15 -0.78 1.32
C GLU A 285 -21.27 -0.21 0.20
N PRO A 286 -20.88 1.08 0.30
CA PRO A 286 -20.08 1.73 -0.73
C PRO A 286 -18.65 1.16 -0.84
N GLU A 287 -18.09 0.63 0.25
CA GLU A 287 -16.76 0.00 0.26
C GLU A 287 -16.75 -1.25 -0.62
N SER A 288 -17.70 -2.16 -0.40
CA SER A 288 -17.82 -3.40 -1.18
C SER A 288 -18.13 -3.14 -2.65
N LYS A 289 -18.95 -2.11 -2.95
CA LYS A 289 -19.18 -1.63 -4.32
C LYS A 289 -17.89 -1.17 -4.99
N ALA A 290 -17.09 -0.37 -4.30
CA ALA A 290 -15.83 0.16 -4.82
C ALA A 290 -14.84 -0.96 -5.17
N ILE A 291 -14.72 -1.97 -4.30
CA ILE A 291 -13.89 -3.15 -4.56
C ILE A 291 -14.42 -3.97 -5.75
N ALA A 292 -15.73 -4.20 -5.81
CA ALA A 292 -16.33 -4.96 -6.90
C ALA A 292 -16.13 -4.30 -8.27
N GLU A 293 -16.30 -2.98 -8.36
CA GLU A 293 -16.02 -2.21 -9.57
C GLU A 293 -14.52 -2.20 -9.89
N LEU A 294 -13.64 -2.10 -8.88
CA LEU A 294 -12.20 -2.18 -9.09
C LEU A 294 -11.81 -3.50 -9.79
N MET A 295 -12.31 -4.64 -9.31
CA MET A 295 -12.01 -5.94 -9.90
C MET A 295 -12.42 -6.01 -11.37
N LYS A 296 -13.59 -5.44 -11.69
CA LYS A 296 -14.13 -5.38 -13.05
C LYS A 296 -13.28 -4.51 -13.98
N VAL A 297 -12.86 -3.32 -13.54
CA VAL A 297 -12.15 -2.36 -14.41
C VAL A 297 -10.66 -2.66 -14.54
N ARG A 298 -10.06 -3.43 -13.62
CA ARG A 298 -8.63 -3.76 -13.64
C ARG A 298 -8.32 -5.12 -14.26
N ASP A 299 -9.28 -6.04 -14.29
CA ASP A 299 -9.10 -7.35 -14.90
C ASP A 299 -7.89 -8.11 -14.33
N PHE A 300 -7.88 -8.31 -13.01
CA PHE A 300 -6.77 -8.97 -12.33
C PHE A 300 -6.65 -10.45 -12.69
N SER A 301 -5.42 -10.92 -12.87
CA SER A 301 -5.11 -12.34 -13.01
C SER A 301 -5.19 -13.09 -11.67
N ARG A 302 -5.02 -12.37 -10.55
CA ARG A 302 -4.94 -12.93 -9.20
C ARG A 302 -5.28 -11.90 -8.13
N VAL A 303 -5.98 -12.30 -7.07
CA VAL A 303 -6.34 -11.41 -5.95
C VAL A 303 -6.05 -12.06 -4.60
N HIS A 304 -5.53 -11.26 -3.67
CA HIS A 304 -5.29 -11.66 -2.28
C HIS A 304 -6.11 -10.77 -1.36
N ALA A 305 -6.84 -11.37 -0.43
CA ALA A 305 -7.46 -10.68 0.70
C ALA A 305 -6.78 -11.11 1.99
N LEU A 306 -6.13 -10.17 2.66
CA LEU A 306 -5.48 -10.41 3.94
C LEU A 306 -6.49 -10.25 5.07
N HIS A 307 -6.52 -11.25 5.93
CA HIS A 307 -7.36 -11.34 7.11
C HIS A 307 -6.54 -11.77 8.33
N THR A 308 -7.17 -11.90 9.49
CA THR A 308 -6.60 -12.63 10.63
C THR A 308 -7.69 -13.50 11.26
N GLN A 309 -7.41 -14.71 11.73
CA GLN A 309 -6.11 -15.33 11.97
C GLN A 309 -6.12 -16.84 11.69
N GLY A 310 -4.93 -17.43 11.69
CA GLY A 310 -4.80 -18.89 11.64
C GLY A 310 -3.49 -19.37 11.03
N GLN A 311 -2.74 -18.49 10.34
CA GLN A 311 -1.62 -18.90 9.49
C GLN A 311 -2.09 -19.85 8.38
N VAL A 312 -3.21 -19.50 7.74
CA VAL A 312 -3.88 -20.33 6.74
C VAL A 312 -4.04 -19.55 5.44
N ILE A 313 -3.94 -20.25 4.32
CA ILE A 313 -4.20 -19.76 2.97
C ILE A 313 -5.36 -20.57 2.41
N TYR A 314 -6.53 -19.96 2.35
CA TYR A 314 -7.71 -20.54 1.72
C TYR A 314 -7.73 -20.23 0.22
N TRP A 315 -8.07 -21.23 -0.58
CA TRP A 315 -8.20 -21.13 -2.03
C TRP A 315 -9.29 -22.07 -2.55
N GLY A 316 -9.79 -21.82 -3.77
CA GLY A 316 -10.94 -22.52 -4.35
C GLY A 316 -10.61 -23.44 -5.53
N LEU A 317 -11.24 -23.21 -6.68
CA LEU A 317 -11.19 -24.09 -7.85
C LEU A 317 -9.85 -24.11 -8.59
N GLU A 318 -9.20 -22.95 -8.71
CA GLU A 318 -7.93 -22.78 -9.44
C GLU A 318 -6.83 -22.26 -8.50
N GLY A 319 -5.57 -22.59 -8.80
CA GLY A 319 -4.42 -21.98 -8.13
C GLY A 319 -3.69 -22.85 -7.09
N GLN A 320 -3.93 -24.16 -7.06
CA GLN A 320 -3.25 -25.07 -6.11
C GLN A 320 -1.71 -24.93 -6.11
N GLU A 321 -1.08 -24.86 -7.29
CA GLU A 321 0.38 -24.72 -7.40
C GLU A 321 0.89 -23.43 -6.78
N ILE A 322 0.14 -22.34 -6.96
CA ILE A 322 0.43 -21.04 -6.36
C ILE A 322 0.21 -21.10 -4.85
N ALA A 323 -0.88 -21.71 -4.39
CA ALA A 323 -1.16 -21.90 -2.96
C ALA A 323 -0.05 -22.69 -2.26
N ASN A 324 0.44 -23.75 -2.91
CA ASN A 324 1.56 -24.55 -2.44
C ASN A 324 2.85 -23.72 -2.34
N GLU A 325 3.10 -22.85 -3.32
CA GLU A 325 4.25 -21.96 -3.26
C GLU A 325 4.13 -20.95 -2.12
N TYR A 326 2.94 -20.36 -1.92
CA TYR A 326 2.68 -19.46 -0.80
C TYR A 326 2.86 -20.16 0.55
N ALA A 327 2.36 -21.39 0.69
CA ALA A 327 2.59 -22.22 1.87
C ALA A 327 4.08 -22.52 2.08
N ARG A 328 4.83 -22.84 1.02
CA ARG A 328 6.26 -23.13 1.09
C ARG A 328 7.07 -21.93 1.59
N VAL A 329 6.78 -20.72 1.13
CA VAL A 329 7.56 -19.52 1.48
C VAL A 329 7.17 -18.89 2.82
N SER A 330 5.95 -19.14 3.31
CA SER A 330 5.45 -18.58 4.58
C SER A 330 5.38 -19.59 5.73
N GLY A 331 5.34 -20.88 5.42
CA GLY A 331 5.01 -21.94 6.36
C GLY A 331 3.56 -21.88 6.85
N TYR A 332 2.65 -21.28 6.10
CA TYR A 332 1.20 -21.31 6.37
C TYR A 332 0.59 -22.60 5.82
N GLU A 333 -0.51 -23.04 6.42
CA GLU A 333 -1.29 -24.17 5.92
C GLU A 333 -2.08 -23.74 4.68
N SER A 334 -2.02 -24.54 3.62
CA SER A 334 -2.85 -24.32 2.42
C SER A 334 -4.08 -25.22 2.49
N ILE A 335 -5.26 -24.61 2.50
CA ILE A 335 -6.54 -25.32 2.60
C ILE A 335 -7.37 -24.98 1.36
N GLN A 336 -7.77 -26.01 0.63
CA GLN A 336 -8.80 -25.85 -0.39
C GLN A 336 -10.15 -25.78 0.32
N ASP A 337 -10.79 -24.62 0.32
CA ASP A 337 -12.12 -24.43 0.88
C ASP A 337 -13.11 -24.15 -0.25
N MET A 338 -14.02 -25.09 -0.41
CA MET A 338 -15.09 -25.10 -1.41
C MET A 338 -16.45 -25.19 -0.72
N ASP A 339 -16.55 -24.88 0.57
CA ASP A 339 -17.79 -25.02 1.34
C ASP A 339 -18.22 -23.70 2.01
N ASN A 340 -17.33 -22.72 2.21
CA ASN A 340 -17.60 -21.41 2.83
C ASN A 340 -17.71 -20.22 1.84
N TYR A 341 -18.60 -20.30 0.85
CA TYR A 341 -18.68 -19.31 -0.24
C TYR A 341 -19.48 -18.05 0.08
N THR A 342 -18.94 -17.08 0.82
CA THR A 342 -19.63 -15.78 0.96
C THR A 342 -18.71 -14.58 0.87
N GLY A 343 -17.40 -14.80 0.75
CA GLY A 343 -16.34 -13.80 0.79
C GLY A 343 -16.11 -13.07 -0.52
N PHE A 344 -15.29 -12.01 -0.44
CA PHE A 344 -14.74 -11.32 -1.61
C PHE A 344 -14.01 -12.27 -2.57
N THR A 345 -13.14 -13.13 -2.04
CA THR A 345 -12.29 -14.04 -2.83
C THR A 345 -13.12 -15.14 -3.49
N ASP A 346 -14.13 -15.67 -2.80
CA ASP A 346 -15.08 -16.64 -3.35
C ASP A 346 -15.84 -16.05 -4.54
N TRP A 347 -16.34 -14.82 -4.38
CA TRP A 347 -16.99 -14.09 -5.45
C TRP A 347 -16.06 -13.87 -6.64
N PHE A 348 -14.81 -13.49 -6.38
CA PHE A 348 -13.84 -13.31 -7.45
C PHE A 348 -13.60 -14.62 -8.22
N ILE A 349 -13.37 -15.72 -7.51
CA ILE A 349 -13.12 -17.05 -8.09
C ILE A 349 -14.33 -17.48 -8.93
N GLN A 350 -15.55 -17.40 -8.39
CA GLN A 350 -16.74 -17.82 -9.11
C GLN A 350 -17.04 -16.94 -10.33
N LYS A 351 -16.92 -15.62 -10.19
CA LYS A 351 -17.26 -14.69 -11.27
C LYS A 351 -16.25 -14.68 -12.40
N TYR A 352 -14.96 -14.70 -12.07
CA TYR A 352 -13.88 -14.51 -13.05
C TYR A 352 -13.17 -15.81 -13.42
N GLN A 353 -13.39 -16.91 -12.69
CA GLN A 353 -12.71 -18.20 -12.89
C GLN A 353 -11.19 -17.99 -12.92
N ARG A 354 -10.69 -17.34 -11.87
CA ARG A 354 -9.27 -17.00 -11.72
C ARG A 354 -8.84 -17.17 -10.26
N PRO A 355 -7.54 -17.40 -10.00
CA PRO A 355 -7.06 -17.64 -8.64
C PRO A 355 -7.30 -16.47 -7.67
N GLY A 356 -7.93 -16.77 -6.53
CA GLY A 356 -8.13 -15.86 -5.41
C GLY A 356 -7.74 -16.54 -4.10
N TYR A 357 -7.18 -15.77 -3.17
CA TYR A 357 -6.65 -16.30 -1.91
C TYR A 357 -7.09 -15.45 -0.72
N THR A 358 -7.73 -16.09 0.26
CA THR A 358 -7.92 -15.50 1.60
C THR A 358 -6.73 -15.94 2.45
N ILE A 359 -5.97 -14.97 2.96
CA ILE A 359 -4.73 -15.23 3.70
C ILE A 359 -4.91 -14.75 5.13
N GLU A 360 -5.07 -15.71 6.04
CA GLU A 360 -5.27 -15.48 7.46
C GLU A 360 -3.92 -15.34 8.18
N LEU A 361 -3.54 -14.11 8.49
CA LEU A 361 -2.25 -13.80 9.10
C LEU A 361 -2.23 -14.10 10.60
N GLY A 362 -1.06 -14.46 11.11
CA GLY A 362 -0.83 -14.61 12.55
C GLY A 362 -1.68 -15.68 13.22
N SER A 363 -1.60 -15.75 14.55
CA SER A 363 -2.27 -16.79 15.35
C SER A 363 -2.77 -16.24 16.68
N GLY A 364 -3.88 -16.77 17.20
CA GLY A 364 -4.44 -16.36 18.48
C GLY A 364 -5.88 -15.86 18.34
N VAL A 365 -6.17 -14.74 18.99
CA VAL A 365 -7.48 -14.07 18.98
C VAL A 365 -7.31 -12.65 18.42
N THR A 366 -8.23 -12.22 17.57
CA THR A 366 -8.21 -10.92 16.89
C THR A 366 -8.87 -9.88 17.81
N PRO A 367 -8.32 -8.67 18.00
CA PRO A 367 -7.14 -8.11 17.34
C PRO A 367 -5.84 -8.78 17.77
N LEU A 368 -5.01 -9.15 16.79
CA LEU A 368 -3.72 -9.77 17.10
C LEU A 368 -2.80 -8.76 17.82
N PRO A 369 -2.07 -9.19 18.86
CA PRO A 369 -1.15 -8.31 19.56
C PRO A 369 0.00 -7.88 18.64
N ILE A 370 0.35 -6.59 18.68
CA ILE A 370 1.39 -6.01 17.82
C ILE A 370 2.77 -6.66 18.01
N SER A 371 3.01 -7.31 19.15
CA SER A 371 4.23 -8.11 19.39
C SER A 371 4.41 -9.28 18.41
N GLN A 372 3.36 -9.71 17.71
CA GLN A 372 3.46 -10.71 16.64
C GLN A 372 3.86 -10.11 15.29
N PHE A 373 3.89 -8.78 15.14
CA PHE A 373 4.03 -8.12 13.84
C PHE A 373 5.26 -8.57 13.06
N ASP A 374 6.44 -8.60 13.67
CA ASP A 374 7.68 -8.95 12.95
C ASP A 374 7.61 -10.36 12.36
N LYS A 375 7.07 -11.32 13.12
CA LYS A 375 6.87 -12.70 12.65
C LYS A 375 5.80 -12.80 11.56
N ILE A 376 4.71 -12.03 11.69
CA ILE A 376 3.67 -11.95 10.66
C ILE A 376 4.25 -11.36 9.38
N TYR A 377 5.06 -10.31 9.49
CA TYR A 377 5.67 -9.62 8.37
C TYR A 377 6.67 -10.53 7.65
N GLU A 378 7.57 -11.18 8.38
CA GLU A 378 8.55 -12.12 7.83
C GLU A 378 7.87 -13.21 6.98
N LYS A 379 6.79 -13.82 7.49
CA LYS A 379 6.04 -14.85 6.77
C LYS A 379 5.25 -14.29 5.58
N SER A 380 4.61 -13.12 5.75
CA SER A 380 3.85 -12.45 4.69
C SER A 380 4.73 -11.98 3.54
N LEU A 381 5.98 -11.57 3.82
CA LEU A 381 6.94 -11.09 2.83
C LEU A 381 7.21 -12.15 1.76
N GLY A 382 7.34 -13.42 2.15
CA GLY A 382 7.46 -14.54 1.21
C GLY A 382 6.28 -14.60 0.24
N ILE A 383 5.04 -14.48 0.75
CA ILE A 383 3.82 -14.52 -0.06
C ILE A 383 3.75 -13.33 -1.02
N PHE A 384 4.09 -12.13 -0.55
CA PHE A 384 4.08 -10.95 -1.42
C PHE A 384 5.10 -11.06 -2.56
N LEU A 385 6.30 -11.57 -2.28
CA LEU A 385 7.29 -11.80 -3.33
C LEU A 385 6.84 -12.89 -4.31
N ALA A 386 6.26 -13.99 -3.81
CA ALA A 386 5.67 -15.04 -4.63
C ALA A 386 4.55 -14.55 -5.53
N ASN A 387 3.72 -13.64 -5.04
CA ASN A 387 2.68 -12.99 -5.85
C ASN A 387 3.27 -12.19 -7.03
N LEU A 388 4.51 -11.69 -6.90
CA LEU A 388 5.18 -10.93 -7.94
C LEU A 388 5.97 -11.78 -8.92
N TYR A 389 6.52 -12.94 -8.54
CA TYR A 389 7.32 -13.76 -9.47
C TYR A 389 6.55 -14.92 -10.12
N LEU A 390 5.51 -15.46 -9.48
CA LEU A 390 4.55 -16.39 -10.10
C LEU A 390 3.63 -15.64 -11.05
#